data_AF-A0A2D3WA17-F1
#
_entry.id   AF-A0A2D3WA17-F1
#
_cell.length_a   1.000
_cell.length_b   1.000
_cell.length_c   1.000
_cell.angle_alpha   90.00
_cell.angle_beta   90.00
_cell.angle_gamma   90.00
#
_symmetry.space_group_name_H-M   'P 1'
#
loop_
_entity.id
_entity.type
_entity.pdbx_description
1 polymer ?
#
loop_
_entity_poly.entity_id
_entity_poly.type
_entity_poly.pdbx_seq_one_letter_code
_entity_poly.pdbx_strand_id
1 'polypeptide(L)'
;LIITPTLIGGEILRNELVSLIEYGALKIDLSSLSFCTPLSAETIEELESFQTASIILCDDAYTMEQPFIDSLIEHREKRWLLLSMYNQYKPLSDSAYILHNNYQKNIIYTKVPASGKNVLLTLLLELRTRLQTTSADKVMVIVPNDTHLAEYKEAIDEYFDINTRILSKEFSLQYQNLDDLILTTSENSHGLHIPFVYCILSDEEKNYTYPLSRASECATIISSSNPKRENNDQNSEE
;
A
#
# COMPACT_ATOMS: atom_id res chain seq x y z
N LEU A 1 7.58 -15.79 -13.03
CA LEU A 1 6.55 -15.57 -12.00
C LEU A 1 6.78 -14.23 -11.33
N ILE A 2 5.75 -13.39 -11.25
CA ILE A 2 5.74 -12.14 -10.52
C ILE A 2 4.72 -12.28 -9.38
N ILE A 3 5.14 -12.02 -8.15
CA ILE A 3 4.32 -12.12 -6.95
C ILE A 3 4.11 -10.70 -6.43
N THR A 4 2.86 -10.29 -6.24
CA THR A 4 2.49 -8.97 -5.70
C THR A 4 1.65 -9.12 -4.43
N PRO A 5 1.70 -8.14 -3.49
CA PRO A 5 0.95 -8.27 -2.24
C PRO A 5 -0.57 -8.31 -2.45
N THR A 6 -1.08 -7.53 -3.41
CA THR A 6 -2.50 -7.46 -3.75
C THR A 6 -2.74 -7.76 -5.22
N LEU A 7 -3.97 -8.16 -5.54
CA LEU A 7 -4.37 -8.41 -6.93
C LEU A 7 -4.39 -7.12 -7.75
N ILE A 8 -4.88 -6.01 -7.18
CA ILE A 8 -4.86 -4.68 -7.82
C ILE A 8 -3.43 -4.28 -8.19
N GLY A 9 -2.49 -4.39 -7.25
CA GLY A 9 -1.09 -4.04 -7.49
C GLY A 9 -0.49 -4.87 -8.63
N GLY A 10 -0.80 -6.18 -8.66
CA GLY A 10 -0.40 -7.08 -9.73
C GLY A 10 -0.99 -6.70 -11.10
N GLU A 11 -2.25 -6.30 -11.15
CA GLU A 11 -2.91 -5.90 -12.40
C GLU A 11 -2.41 -4.55 -12.93
N ILE A 12 -2.16 -3.57 -12.06
CA ILE A 12 -1.54 -2.29 -12.43
C ILE A 12 -0.14 -2.54 -12.99
N LEU A 13 0.69 -3.28 -12.25
CA LEU A 13 2.05 -3.63 -12.68
C LEU A 13 2.03 -4.40 -14.02
N ARG A 14 1.10 -5.35 -14.18
CA ARG A 14 0.93 -6.09 -15.44
C ARG A 14 0.61 -5.15 -16.58
N ASN A 15 -0.32 -4.22 -16.41
CA ASN A 15 -0.73 -3.31 -17.48
C ASN A 15 0.44 -2.39 -17.90
N GLU A 16 1.21 -1.88 -16.93
CA GLU A 16 2.41 -1.08 -17.21
C GLU A 16 3.49 -1.91 -17.90
N LEU A 17 3.75 -3.13 -17.41
CA LEU A 17 4.75 -4.03 -17.98
C LEU A 17 4.40 -4.43 -19.42
N VAL A 18 3.15 -4.78 -19.69
CA VAL A 18 2.67 -5.12 -21.04
C VAL A 18 2.89 -3.94 -21.98
N SER A 19 2.50 -2.72 -21.56
CA SER A 19 2.75 -1.50 -22.31
C SER A 19 4.25 -1.33 -22.62
N LEU A 20 5.13 -1.48 -21.62
CA LEU A 20 6.58 -1.39 -21.82
C LEU A 20 7.14 -2.47 -22.75
N ILE A 21 6.62 -3.69 -22.70
CA ILE A 21 7.07 -4.78 -23.59
C ILE A 21 6.67 -4.47 -25.04
N GLU A 22 5.42 -4.04 -25.25
CA GLU A 22 4.88 -3.71 -26.57
C GLU A 22 5.58 -2.50 -27.20
N TYR A 23 5.77 -1.41 -26.44
CA TYR A 23 6.38 -0.18 -26.94
C TYR A 23 7.92 -0.18 -26.87
N GLY A 24 8.52 -0.91 -25.94
CA GLY A 24 9.95 -0.93 -25.68
C GLY A 24 10.75 -1.91 -26.52
N ALA A 25 10.11 -2.63 -27.46
CA ALA A 25 10.73 -3.65 -28.31
C ALA A 25 11.46 -4.77 -27.52
N LEU A 26 11.00 -5.06 -26.29
CA LEU A 26 11.49 -6.18 -25.51
C LEU A 26 10.89 -7.48 -26.08
N LYS A 27 11.74 -8.46 -26.38
CA LYS A 27 11.31 -9.77 -26.90
C LYS A 27 10.98 -10.73 -25.75
N ILE A 28 9.92 -10.42 -25.00
CA ILE A 28 9.40 -11.28 -23.96
C ILE A 28 8.03 -11.80 -24.42
N ASP A 29 7.85 -13.12 -24.41
CA ASP A 29 6.55 -13.73 -24.68
C ASP A 29 5.62 -13.49 -23.49
N LEU A 30 4.50 -12.80 -23.70
CA LEU A 30 3.54 -12.49 -22.64
C LEU A 30 2.97 -13.76 -21.98
N SER A 31 2.90 -14.88 -22.70
CA SER A 31 2.45 -16.16 -22.14
C SER A 31 3.43 -16.77 -21.12
N SER A 32 4.69 -16.32 -21.13
CA SER A 32 5.70 -16.73 -20.16
C SER A 32 5.63 -15.95 -18.83
N LEU A 33 4.75 -14.94 -18.75
CA LEU A 33 4.54 -14.14 -17.56
C LEU A 33 3.31 -14.65 -16.80
N SER A 34 3.50 -14.89 -15.50
CA SER A 34 2.43 -15.25 -14.59
C SER A 34 2.47 -14.32 -13.39
N PHE A 35 1.31 -13.88 -12.93
CA PHE A 35 1.13 -13.05 -11.75
C PHE A 35 0.34 -13.82 -10.70
N CYS A 36 0.76 -13.74 -9.44
CA CYS A 36 -0.01 -14.27 -8.32
C CYS A 36 0.13 -13.38 -7.08
N THR A 37 -0.68 -13.67 -6.08
CA THR A 37 -0.61 -13.10 -4.73
C THR A 37 -0.32 -14.20 -3.72
N PRO A 38 0.10 -13.86 -2.49
CA PRO A 38 0.23 -14.85 -1.41
C PRO A 38 -1.07 -15.63 -1.12
N LEU A 39 -2.23 -15.08 -1.49
CA LEU A 39 -3.55 -15.71 -1.30
C LEU A 39 -3.94 -16.67 -2.43
N SER A 40 -3.09 -16.83 -3.46
CA SER A 40 -3.43 -17.63 -4.64
C SER A 40 -3.38 -19.14 -4.40
N ALA A 41 -2.71 -19.60 -3.34
CA ALA A 41 -2.66 -21.00 -2.90
C ALA A 41 -2.36 -21.08 -1.40
N GLU A 42 -2.64 -22.22 -0.77
CA GLU A 42 -2.27 -22.45 0.64
C GLU A 42 -0.75 -22.58 0.80
N THR A 43 -0.11 -23.25 -0.17
CA THR A 43 1.34 -23.38 -0.25
C THR A 43 1.85 -22.93 -1.62
N ILE A 44 3.06 -22.37 -1.69
CA ILE A 44 3.58 -21.83 -2.97
C ILE A 44 3.86 -22.96 -3.96
N GLU A 45 4.19 -24.14 -3.46
CA GLU A 45 4.50 -25.33 -4.24
C GLU A 45 3.29 -25.87 -5.01
N GLU A 46 2.06 -25.57 -4.57
CA GLU A 46 0.83 -25.92 -5.28
C GLU A 46 0.63 -25.10 -6.57
N LEU A 47 1.27 -23.94 -6.69
CA LEU A 47 1.12 -23.09 -7.85
C LEU A 47 1.90 -23.66 -9.05
N GLU A 48 1.19 -24.03 -10.11
CA GLU A 48 1.78 -24.47 -11.38
C GLU A 48 2.77 -23.42 -11.94
N SER A 49 2.43 -22.14 -11.81
CA SER A 49 3.28 -21.02 -12.21
C SER A 49 4.58 -20.92 -11.41
N PHE A 50 4.60 -21.42 -10.17
CA PHE A 50 5.81 -21.48 -9.34
C PHE A 50 6.69 -22.67 -9.75
N GLN A 51 6.09 -23.83 -9.98
CA GLN A 51 6.80 -25.04 -10.39
C GLN A 51 7.54 -24.86 -11.72
N THR A 52 6.92 -24.16 -12.68
CA THR A 52 7.47 -23.96 -14.03
C THR A 52 8.37 -22.72 -14.16
N ALA A 53 8.36 -21.81 -13.18
CA ALA A 53 9.12 -20.57 -13.25
C ALA A 53 10.63 -20.79 -13.19
N SER A 54 11.36 -20.14 -14.09
CA SER A 54 12.82 -20.02 -14.02
C SER A 54 13.27 -18.80 -13.20
N ILE A 55 12.44 -17.74 -13.21
CA ILE A 55 12.68 -16.47 -12.50
C ILE A 55 11.43 -16.14 -11.69
N ILE A 56 11.64 -15.81 -10.42
CA ILE A 56 10.63 -15.39 -9.46
C ILE A 56 10.99 -13.99 -9.00
N LEU A 57 10.07 -13.05 -9.24
CA LEU A 57 10.14 -11.67 -8.78
C LEU A 57 9.07 -11.49 -7.72
N CYS A 58 9.47 -11.17 -6.49
CA CYS A 58 8.56 -10.86 -5.40
C CYS A 58 8.61 -9.35 -5.15
N ASP A 59 7.61 -8.65 -5.68
CA ASP A 59 7.47 -7.20 -5.55
C ASP A 59 6.90 -6.84 -4.17
N ASP A 60 7.35 -5.72 -3.61
CA ASP A 60 7.02 -5.29 -2.24
C ASP A 60 7.10 -6.42 -1.20
N ALA A 61 8.08 -7.34 -1.33
CA ALA A 61 8.19 -8.53 -0.48
C ALA A 61 8.27 -8.21 1.02
N TYR A 62 8.73 -7.00 1.38
CA TYR A 62 8.77 -6.51 2.76
C TYR A 62 7.39 -6.31 3.41
N THR A 63 6.30 -6.23 2.64
CA THR A 63 4.93 -6.13 3.18
C THR A 63 4.23 -7.48 3.30
N MET A 64 4.82 -8.53 2.76
CA MET A 64 4.24 -9.87 2.83
C MET A 64 4.59 -10.54 4.15
N GLU A 65 3.79 -11.52 4.55
CA GLU A 65 4.03 -12.26 5.78
C GLU A 65 5.35 -13.03 5.72
N GLN A 66 6.14 -12.98 6.79
CA GLN A 66 7.44 -13.65 6.87
C GLN A 66 7.40 -15.15 6.53
N PRO A 67 6.40 -15.95 7.00
CA PRO A 67 6.32 -17.37 6.66
C PRO A 67 6.21 -17.62 5.15
N PHE A 68 5.52 -16.74 4.42
CA PHE A 68 5.40 -16.83 2.97
C PHE A 68 6.75 -16.58 2.29
N ILE A 69 7.48 -15.55 2.72
CA ILE A 69 8.82 -15.24 2.22
C ILE A 69 9.82 -16.36 2.53
N ASP A 70 9.77 -16.92 3.74
CA ASP A 70 10.63 -18.04 4.14
C ASP A 70 10.38 -19.27 3.26
N SER A 71 9.10 -19.59 2.99
CA SER A 71 8.75 -20.68 2.07
C SER A 71 9.27 -20.44 0.64
N LEU A 72 9.18 -19.21 0.12
CA LEU A 72 9.76 -18.86 -1.18
C LEU A 72 11.27 -19.09 -1.24
N ILE A 73 11.98 -18.75 -0.16
CA ILE A 73 13.43 -18.91 -0.06
C ILE A 73 13.82 -20.39 0.04
N GLU A 74 13.10 -21.16 0.84
CA GLU A 74 13.31 -22.59 1.04
C GLU A 74 13.10 -23.36 -0.29
N HIS A 75 12.02 -23.05 -1.00
CA HIS A 75 11.61 -23.77 -2.20
C HIS A 75 12.14 -23.17 -3.52
N ARG A 76 13.06 -22.19 -3.47
CA ARG A 76 13.60 -21.56 -4.70
C ARG A 76 14.42 -22.50 -5.57
N GLU A 77 15.01 -23.54 -4.98
CA GLU A 77 15.94 -24.47 -5.65
C GLU A 77 17.03 -23.76 -6.48
N LYS A 78 17.05 -23.97 -7.81
CA LYS A 78 18.00 -23.36 -8.78
C LYS A 78 17.43 -22.13 -9.47
N ARG A 79 16.22 -21.69 -9.12
CA ARG A 79 15.52 -20.56 -9.75
C ARG A 79 16.15 -19.24 -9.29
N TRP A 80 16.02 -18.22 -10.13
CA TRP A 80 16.41 -16.87 -9.73
C TRP A 80 15.30 -16.28 -8.86
N LEU A 81 15.65 -15.85 -7.66
CA LEU A 81 14.72 -15.20 -6.73
C LEU A 81 15.16 -13.76 -6.50
N LEU A 82 14.31 -12.83 -6.88
CA LEU A 82 14.49 -11.40 -6.67
C LEU A 82 13.43 -10.92 -5.69
N LEU A 83 13.86 -10.32 -4.58
CA LEU A 83 12.99 -9.81 -3.53
C LEU A 83 13.17 -8.28 -3.44
N SER A 84 12.05 -7.55 -3.52
CA SER A 84 12.03 -6.12 -3.21
C SER A 84 11.88 -5.92 -1.71
N MET A 85 12.92 -5.38 -1.06
CA MET A 85 13.00 -5.26 0.41
C MET A 85 13.41 -3.85 0.83
N TYR A 86 13.08 -3.45 2.06
CA TYR A 86 13.64 -2.24 2.66
C TYR A 86 15.12 -2.37 2.99
N ASN A 87 15.82 -1.23 3.07
CA ASN A 87 17.27 -1.13 3.30
C ASN A 87 17.77 -1.78 4.62
N GLN A 88 16.87 -2.06 5.57
CA GLN A 88 17.22 -2.72 6.84
C GLN A 88 17.20 -4.25 6.76
N TYR A 89 16.83 -4.82 5.61
CA TYR A 89 16.82 -6.26 5.39
C TYR A 89 18.24 -6.83 5.40
N LYS A 90 18.41 -7.97 6.07
CA LYS A 90 19.68 -8.70 6.06
C LYS A 90 19.79 -9.48 4.74
N PRO A 91 20.77 -9.19 3.88
CA PRO A 91 20.94 -9.89 2.60
C PRO A 91 20.95 -11.41 2.75
N LEU A 92 20.19 -12.10 1.89
CA LEU A 92 20.20 -13.57 1.79
C LEU A 92 21.44 -14.12 1.09
N SER A 93 22.14 -13.27 0.33
CA SER A 93 23.32 -13.62 -0.44
C SER A 93 24.19 -12.38 -0.66
N ASP A 94 25.42 -12.62 -1.12
CA ASP A 94 26.36 -11.56 -1.49
C ASP A 94 25.91 -10.76 -2.74
N SER A 95 24.82 -11.17 -3.40
CA SER A 95 24.24 -10.52 -4.57
C SER A 95 23.06 -9.58 -4.24
N ALA A 96 23.07 -8.97 -3.05
CA ALA A 96 22.10 -7.93 -2.69
C ALA A 96 22.60 -6.56 -3.14
N TYR A 97 21.72 -5.81 -3.78
CA TYR A 97 21.98 -4.44 -4.21
C TYR A 97 21.07 -3.50 -3.44
N ILE A 98 21.66 -2.49 -2.80
CA ILE A 98 20.92 -1.47 -2.05
C ILE A 98 20.93 -0.19 -2.89
N LEU A 99 19.72 0.31 -3.19
CA LEU A 99 19.56 1.61 -3.83
C LEU A 99 19.49 2.67 -2.73
N HIS A 100 20.53 3.49 -2.63
CA HIS A 100 20.60 4.55 -1.61
C HIS A 100 19.85 5.83 -2.00
N ASN A 101 19.69 6.06 -3.30
CA ASN A 101 19.03 7.26 -3.80
C ASN A 101 17.53 7.03 -3.92
N ASN A 102 16.75 7.90 -3.29
CA ASN A 102 15.31 7.98 -3.50
C ASN A 102 15.02 9.09 -4.51
N TYR A 103 14.38 8.73 -5.62
CA TYR A 103 13.98 9.67 -6.68
C TYR A 103 12.49 9.96 -6.69
N GLN A 104 11.69 9.36 -5.79
CA GLN A 104 10.30 9.77 -5.64
C GLN A 104 10.26 11.25 -5.25
N LYS A 105 9.30 11.98 -5.84
CA LYS A 105 9.07 13.39 -5.50
C LYS A 105 8.89 13.50 -4.00
N ASN A 106 9.50 14.53 -3.40
CA ASN A 106 9.15 14.94 -2.04
C ASN A 106 7.67 15.32 -2.04
N ILE A 107 6.81 14.39 -1.64
CA ILE A 107 5.38 14.62 -1.51
C ILE A 107 5.18 15.72 -0.48
N ILE A 108 4.49 16.78 -0.89
CA ILE A 108 4.10 17.83 0.05
C ILE A 108 3.09 17.21 1.00
N TYR A 109 3.38 17.21 2.29
CA TYR A 109 2.46 16.70 3.28
C TYR A 109 2.22 17.70 4.41
N THR A 110 1.00 17.67 4.95
CA THR A 110 0.60 18.45 6.12
C THR A 110 0.25 17.48 7.25
N LYS A 111 0.72 17.76 8.46
CA LYS A 111 0.35 16.99 9.66
C LYS A 111 -0.69 17.78 10.46
N VAL A 112 -1.85 17.17 10.67
CA VAL A 112 -2.97 17.73 11.42
C VAL A 112 -3.15 16.91 12.70
N PRO A 113 -2.81 17.45 13.89
CA PRO A 113 -3.02 16.74 15.13
C PRO A 113 -4.51 16.64 15.45
N ALA A 114 -4.95 15.45 15.85
CA ALA A 114 -6.31 15.19 16.31
C ALA A 114 -6.27 14.50 17.68
N SER A 115 -7.15 14.93 18.59
CA SER A 115 -7.39 14.15 19.81
C SER A 115 -8.03 12.82 19.42
N GLY A 116 -7.70 11.72 20.10
CA GLY A 116 -8.18 10.38 19.71
C GLY A 116 -9.69 10.24 19.51
N LYS A 117 -10.51 11.07 20.19
CA LYS A 117 -11.98 11.07 20.04
C LYS A 117 -12.49 11.87 18.83
N ASN A 118 -11.66 12.74 18.25
CA ASN A 118 -12.05 13.68 17.19
C ASN A 118 -11.42 13.34 15.83
N VAL A 119 -10.73 12.21 15.69
CA VAL A 119 -10.02 11.83 14.45
C VAL A 119 -10.95 11.83 13.23
N LEU A 120 -12.11 11.17 13.35
CA LEU A 120 -13.11 11.12 12.29
C LEU A 120 -13.65 12.52 11.95
N LEU A 121 -13.97 13.34 12.95
CA LEU A 121 -14.44 14.70 12.72
C LEU A 121 -13.37 15.55 12.01
N THR A 122 -12.11 15.46 12.44
CA THR A 122 -10.99 16.14 11.79
C THR A 122 -10.87 15.71 10.33
N LEU A 123 -10.99 14.40 10.04
CA LEU A 123 -10.99 13.90 8.67
C LEU A 123 -12.11 14.54 7.84
N LEU A 124 -13.34 14.56 8.34
CA LEU A 124 -14.47 15.13 7.61
C LEU A 124 -14.27 16.63 7.32
N LEU A 125 -13.69 17.39 8.25
CA LEU A 125 -13.40 18.82 8.03
C LEU A 125 -12.32 19.03 6.96
N GLU A 126 -11.27 18.22 6.99
CA GLU A 126 -10.19 18.26 6.01
C GLU A 126 -10.68 17.84 4.61
N LEU A 127 -11.47 16.77 4.52
CA LEU A 127 -12.11 16.31 3.29
C LEU A 127 -13.07 17.36 2.73
N ARG A 128 -13.86 18.03 3.59
CA ARG A 128 -14.78 19.08 3.16
C ARG A 128 -14.05 20.21 2.44
N THR A 129 -12.91 20.63 2.95
CA THR A 129 -12.09 21.67 2.32
C THR A 129 -11.58 21.21 0.96
N ARG A 130 -11.19 19.93 0.84
CA ARG A 130 -10.68 19.36 -0.42
C ARG A 130 -11.75 19.19 -1.48
N LEU A 131 -12.87 18.56 -1.12
CA LEU A 131 -13.95 18.20 -2.05
C LEU A 131 -14.70 19.42 -2.60
N GLN A 132 -14.49 20.61 -2.04
CA GLN A 132 -14.93 21.89 -2.65
C GLN A 132 -14.20 22.22 -3.95
N THR A 133 -12.99 21.70 -4.14
CA THR A 133 -12.09 22.07 -5.25
C THR A 133 -11.64 20.88 -6.09
N THR A 134 -11.92 19.66 -5.62
CA THR A 134 -11.45 18.42 -6.21
C THR A 134 -12.59 17.41 -6.25
N SER A 135 -12.67 16.65 -7.34
CA SER A 135 -13.56 15.51 -7.49
C SER A 135 -13.17 14.33 -6.58
N ALA A 136 -14.15 13.50 -6.20
CA ALA A 136 -13.99 12.43 -5.22
C ALA A 136 -13.01 11.32 -5.67
N ASP A 137 -13.00 10.99 -6.96
CA ASP A 137 -12.10 10.02 -7.62
C ASP A 137 -10.60 10.33 -7.43
N LYS A 138 -10.26 11.57 -7.05
CA LYS A 138 -8.88 12.00 -6.81
C LYS A 138 -8.47 11.93 -5.35
N VAL A 139 -9.32 11.39 -4.49
CA VAL A 139 -9.12 11.35 -3.04
C VAL A 139 -9.08 9.90 -2.56
N MET A 140 -8.04 9.59 -1.79
CA MET A 140 -7.92 8.32 -1.08
C MET A 140 -7.71 8.56 0.41
N VAL A 141 -8.43 7.81 1.24
CA VAL A 141 -8.29 7.79 2.69
C VAL A 141 -7.71 6.45 3.10
N ILE A 142 -6.57 6.48 3.80
CA ILE A 142 -5.90 5.34 4.39
C ILE A 142 -6.15 5.34 5.90
N VAL A 143 -6.90 4.35 6.37
CA VAL A 143 -7.20 4.13 7.79
C VAL A 143 -6.24 3.10 8.39
N PRO A 144 -6.03 3.08 9.72
CA PRO A 144 -4.99 2.27 10.33
C PRO A 144 -5.29 0.76 10.29
N ASN A 145 -6.56 0.35 10.26
CA ASN A 145 -6.96 -1.05 10.21
C ASN A 145 -8.37 -1.23 9.64
N ASP A 146 -8.71 -2.46 9.30
CA ASP A 146 -9.98 -2.79 8.64
C ASP A 146 -11.21 -2.53 9.52
N THR A 147 -11.06 -2.53 10.85
CA THR A 147 -12.21 -2.37 11.77
C THR A 147 -12.86 -0.99 11.67
N HIS A 148 -12.10 0.02 11.22
CA HIS A 148 -12.60 1.39 11.03
C HIS A 148 -13.21 1.63 9.65
N LEU A 149 -13.01 0.74 8.66
CA LEU A 149 -13.44 0.99 7.28
C LEU A 149 -14.96 1.23 7.17
N ALA A 150 -15.77 0.41 7.85
CA ALA A 150 -17.23 0.53 7.79
C ALA A 150 -17.73 1.83 8.44
N GLU A 151 -17.23 2.14 9.65
CA GLU A 151 -17.57 3.37 10.39
C GLU A 151 -17.20 4.62 9.58
N TYR A 152 -16.00 4.64 9.02
CA TYR A 152 -15.52 5.80 8.25
C TYR A 152 -16.27 5.94 6.93
N LYS A 153 -16.58 4.83 6.25
CA LYS A 153 -17.40 4.87 5.04
C LYS A 153 -18.77 5.48 5.32
N GLU A 154 -19.47 4.99 6.33
CA GLU A 154 -20.81 5.48 6.68
C GLU A 154 -20.80 6.99 6.95
N ALA A 155 -19.85 7.45 7.76
CA ALA A 155 -19.72 8.87 8.09
C ALA A 155 -19.33 9.75 6.89
N ILE A 156 -18.43 9.30 6.02
CA ILE A 156 -18.02 10.04 4.81
C ILE A 156 -19.19 10.12 3.83
N ASP A 157 -19.86 9.00 3.58
CA ASP A 157 -20.97 8.92 2.64
C ASP A 157 -22.15 9.78 3.09
N GLU A 158 -22.52 9.73 4.37
CA GLU A 158 -23.59 10.56 4.93
C GLU A 158 -23.23 12.06 4.89
N TYR A 159 -21.99 12.42 5.23
CA TYR A 159 -21.59 13.82 5.32
C TYR A 159 -21.47 14.50 3.94
N PHE A 160 -21.05 13.74 2.91
CA PHE A 160 -20.80 14.29 1.57
C PHE A 160 -21.83 13.89 0.52
N ASP A 161 -22.78 13.01 0.84
CA ASP A 161 -23.74 12.43 -0.12
C ASP A 161 -23.03 11.80 -1.33
N ILE A 162 -22.02 10.97 -1.04
CA ILE A 162 -21.22 10.22 -2.03
C ILE A 162 -21.24 8.73 -1.72
N ASN A 163 -20.71 7.92 -2.63
CA ASN A 163 -20.52 6.49 -2.42
C ASN A 163 -19.04 6.14 -2.40
N THR A 164 -18.43 6.10 -1.22
CA THR A 164 -17.03 5.75 -1.02
C THR A 164 -16.75 4.28 -1.37
N ARG A 165 -15.68 3.99 -2.09
CA ARG A 165 -15.24 2.63 -2.39
C ARG A 165 -14.28 2.12 -1.32
N ILE A 166 -14.65 1.03 -0.64
CA ILE A 166 -13.69 0.26 0.16
C ILE A 166 -12.90 -0.68 -0.74
N LEU A 167 -11.57 -0.63 -0.68
CA LEU A 167 -10.71 -1.59 -1.37
C LEU A 167 -10.54 -2.87 -0.55
N SER A 168 -10.40 -3.98 -1.26
CA SER A 168 -10.00 -5.27 -0.69
C SER A 168 -8.91 -5.91 -1.54
N LYS A 169 -7.95 -6.56 -0.86
CA LYS A 169 -6.82 -7.28 -1.46
C LYS A 169 -7.21 -8.42 -2.41
N GLU A 170 -8.42 -8.96 -2.27
CA GLU A 170 -8.90 -10.14 -2.99
C GLU A 170 -9.55 -9.82 -4.34
N PHE A 171 -10.01 -8.58 -4.52
CA PHE A 171 -10.76 -8.22 -5.73
C PHE A 171 -9.86 -7.67 -6.83
N SER A 172 -10.15 -8.07 -8.07
CA SER A 172 -9.54 -7.51 -9.26
C SER A 172 -10.01 -6.07 -9.49
N LEU A 173 -9.16 -5.25 -10.10
CA LEU A 173 -9.43 -3.90 -10.59
C LEU A 173 -10.72 -3.83 -11.42
N GLN A 174 -11.03 -4.87 -12.20
CA GLN A 174 -12.26 -4.91 -13.01
C GLN A 174 -13.55 -4.89 -12.15
N TYR A 175 -13.43 -5.29 -10.88
CA TYR A 175 -14.51 -5.30 -9.91
C TYR A 175 -14.39 -4.15 -8.90
N GLN A 176 -13.43 -3.25 -9.04
CA GLN A 176 -13.22 -2.13 -8.12
C GLN A 176 -13.40 -0.80 -8.88
N ASN A 177 -14.45 -0.05 -8.53
CA ASN A 177 -14.65 1.29 -9.08
C ASN A 177 -13.63 2.25 -8.46
N LEU A 178 -12.70 2.76 -9.26
CA LEU A 178 -11.73 3.78 -8.84
C LEU A 178 -12.21 5.20 -9.14
N ASP A 179 -13.41 5.37 -9.73
CA ASP A 179 -14.01 6.68 -10.02
C ASP A 179 -14.73 7.28 -8.80
N ASP A 180 -14.67 6.63 -7.64
CA ASP A 180 -15.21 7.09 -6.37
C ASP A 180 -14.09 7.46 -5.40
N LEU A 181 -14.42 8.16 -4.30
CA LEU A 181 -13.47 8.32 -3.18
C LEU A 181 -13.06 6.94 -2.68
N ILE A 182 -11.75 6.72 -2.56
CA ILE A 182 -11.20 5.44 -2.12
C ILE A 182 -11.00 5.46 -0.60
N LEU A 183 -11.46 4.41 0.08
CA LEU A 183 -11.20 4.16 1.50
C LEU A 183 -10.52 2.80 1.65
N THR A 184 -9.37 2.76 2.32
CA THR A 184 -8.53 1.56 2.34
C THR A 184 -7.65 1.53 3.58
N THR A 185 -7.00 0.40 3.82
CA THR A 185 -5.82 0.30 4.69
C THR A 185 -4.55 0.36 3.84
N SER A 186 -3.41 0.58 4.50
CA SER A 186 -2.10 0.60 3.84
C SER A 186 -1.84 -0.67 3.03
N GLU A 187 -2.18 -1.83 3.60
CA GLU A 187 -1.99 -3.17 3.01
C GLU A 187 -2.81 -3.41 1.74
N ASN A 188 -3.88 -2.64 1.52
CA ASN A 188 -4.73 -2.77 0.35
C ASN A 188 -4.41 -1.73 -0.74
N SER A 189 -3.48 -0.80 -0.48
CA SER A 189 -3.16 0.34 -1.37
C SER A 189 -1.99 0.12 -2.34
N HIS A 190 -1.54 -1.13 -2.51
CA HIS A 190 -0.39 -1.45 -3.38
C HIS A 190 -0.64 -1.08 -4.86
N GLY A 191 0.39 -0.52 -5.50
CA GLY A 191 0.34 -0.07 -6.89
C GLY A 191 -0.50 1.19 -7.15
N LEU A 192 -1.27 1.68 -6.18
CA LEU A 192 -2.14 2.84 -6.37
C LEU A 192 -1.39 4.16 -6.18
N HIS A 193 -1.64 5.08 -7.10
CA HIS A 193 -1.18 6.46 -7.02
C HIS A 193 -2.35 7.41 -7.25
N ILE A 194 -2.73 8.15 -6.19
CA ILE A 194 -3.90 9.03 -6.18
C ILE A 194 -3.43 10.46 -5.85
N PRO A 195 -4.00 11.52 -6.45
CA PRO A 195 -3.54 12.90 -6.22
C PRO A 195 -3.51 13.33 -4.75
N PHE A 196 -4.59 13.07 -4.03
CA PHE A 196 -4.77 13.54 -2.65
C PHE A 196 -4.97 12.36 -1.70
N VAL A 197 -4.03 12.17 -0.78
CA VAL A 197 -4.09 11.06 0.19
C VAL A 197 -4.24 11.58 1.61
N TYR A 198 -5.20 11.02 2.35
CA TYR A 198 -5.41 11.28 3.77
C TYR A 198 -5.02 10.04 4.56
N CYS A 199 -4.03 10.14 5.43
CA CYS A 199 -3.56 9.02 6.25
C CYS A 199 -3.92 9.25 7.71
N ILE A 200 -4.56 8.29 8.34
CA ILE A 200 -4.84 8.31 9.77
C ILE A 200 -3.81 7.42 10.46
N LEU A 201 -2.96 8.03 11.26
CA LEU A 201 -1.82 7.35 11.89
C LEU A 201 -1.75 7.66 13.39
N SER A 202 -1.21 6.73 14.15
CA SER A 202 -0.83 7.01 15.54
C SER A 202 0.40 7.91 15.58
N ASP A 203 0.49 8.81 16.56
CA ASP A 203 1.71 9.60 16.78
C ASP A 203 2.95 8.75 17.11
N GLU A 204 2.75 7.48 17.48
CA GLU A 204 3.84 6.53 17.73
C GLU A 204 4.45 5.98 16.44
N GLU A 205 3.74 6.08 15.32
CA GLU A 205 4.17 5.57 14.03
C GLU A 205 5.19 6.51 13.39
N LYS A 206 6.45 6.10 13.43
CA LYS A 206 7.58 6.93 12.96
C LYS A 206 7.82 6.84 11.46
N ASN A 207 7.30 5.81 10.79
CA ASN A 207 7.52 5.58 9.37
C ASN A 207 6.21 5.57 8.59
N TYR A 208 5.89 6.71 8.00
CA TYR A 208 4.73 6.90 7.13
C TYR A 208 5.12 7.05 5.66
N THR A 209 6.35 6.68 5.30
CA THR A 209 6.90 6.83 3.94
C THR A 209 6.04 6.09 2.92
N TYR A 210 5.61 4.87 3.25
CA TYR A 210 4.84 4.04 2.34
C TYR A 210 3.44 4.63 2.04
N PRO A 211 2.59 4.95 3.05
CA PRO A 211 1.32 5.63 2.81
C PRO A 211 1.48 6.94 2.03
N LEU A 212 2.51 7.74 2.35
CA LEU A 212 2.79 8.99 1.62
C LEU A 212 3.17 8.76 0.17
N SER A 213 3.88 7.68 -0.15
CA SER A 213 4.28 7.36 -1.52
C SER A 213 3.10 7.12 -2.47
N ARG A 214 1.90 6.86 -1.92
CA ARG A 214 0.68 6.70 -2.71
C ARG A 214 0.13 8.04 -3.23
N ALA A 215 0.53 9.16 -2.64
CA ALA A 215 0.12 10.47 -3.11
C ALA A 215 0.93 10.88 -4.35
N SER A 216 0.28 11.42 -5.38
CA SER A 216 0.98 12.00 -6.53
C SER A 216 1.09 13.53 -6.47
N GLU A 217 0.25 14.19 -5.66
CA GLU A 217 0.31 15.65 -5.46
C GLU A 217 0.58 16.03 -4.00
N CYS A 218 -0.35 15.75 -3.08
CA CYS A 218 -0.14 16.04 -1.66
C CYS A 218 -0.83 15.04 -0.74
N ALA A 219 -0.36 15.00 0.50
CA ALA A 219 -0.91 14.16 1.54
C ALA A 219 -1.25 14.94 2.82
N THR A 220 -2.24 14.47 3.56
CA THR A 220 -2.57 14.96 4.89
C THR A 220 -2.49 13.82 5.88
N ILE A 221 -1.64 13.96 6.89
CA ILE A 221 -1.53 13.01 8.00
C ILE A 221 -2.39 13.53 9.15
N ILE A 222 -3.43 12.80 9.51
CA ILE A 222 -4.23 13.06 10.70
C ILE A 222 -3.66 12.19 11.82
N SER A 223 -2.97 12.82 12.76
CA SER A 223 -2.27 12.09 13.81
C SER A 223 -3.10 12.03 15.08
N SER A 224 -3.44 10.81 15.52
CA SER A 224 -4.13 10.62 16.78
C SER A 224 -3.14 10.73 17.94
N SER A 225 -3.20 11.82 18.68
CA SER A 225 -2.42 11.99 19.92
C SER A 225 -3.17 11.33 21.07
N ASN A 226 -2.47 10.46 21.81
CA ASN A 226 -3.03 9.83 23.01
C ASN A 226 -2.79 10.79 24.21
N PRO A 227 -3.82 11.43 24.76
CA PRO A 227 -3.65 12.50 25.76
C PRO A 227 -3.08 12.01 27.11
N LYS A 228 -2.89 10.70 27.30
CA LYS A 228 -2.33 10.15 28.54
C LYS A 228 -0.81 10.38 28.73
N ARG A 229 -0.09 10.90 27.73
CA ARG A 229 1.37 11.12 27.84
C ARG A 229 1.76 12.46 28.47
N GLU A 230 0.90 13.48 28.48
CA GLU A 230 1.28 14.79 29.01
C GLU A 230 1.46 14.82 30.54
N ASN A 231 1.01 13.80 31.28
CA ASN A 231 1.11 13.76 32.75
C ASN A 231 2.25 12.90 33.32
N ASN A 232 3.01 12.17 32.50
CA ASN A 232 4.05 11.26 33.02
C ASN A 232 5.49 11.76 32.87
N ASP A 233 5.74 12.81 32.09
CA ASP A 233 7.09 13.36 31.88
C ASP A 233 7.46 14.51 32.86
N GLN A 234 6.63 14.79 33.88
CA GLN A 234 6.92 15.80 34.91
C GLN A 234 7.29 15.24 36.29
N ASN A 235 7.38 13.92 36.49
CA ASN A 235 7.64 13.32 37.81
C ASN A 235 8.86 12.37 37.84
N SER A 236 9.89 12.64 37.06
CA SER A 236 11.17 11.92 37.16
C SER A 236 12.36 12.87 37.15
N GLU A 237 12.33 13.88 38.03
CA GLU A 237 13.52 14.50 38.61
C GLU A 237 13.22 14.83 40.07
N GLU A 238 13.48 13.87 40.97
CA GLU A 238 13.91 14.08 42.36
C GLU A 238 14.60 12.81 42.89
#